data_AF-K1TT88-F1
#
_entry.id   AF-K1TT88-F1
#
_cell.length_a   1.000
_cell.length_b   1.000
_cell.length_c   1.000
_cell.angle_alpha   90.00
_cell.angle_beta   90.00
_cell.angle_gamma   90.00
#
_symmetry.space_group_name_H-M   'P 1'
#
loop_
_entity.id
_entity.type
_entity.pdbx_description
1 polymer ?
#
loop_
_entity_poly.entity_id
_entity_poly.type
_entity_poly.pdbx_seq_one_letter_code
_entity_poly.pdbx_strand_id
1 'polypeptide(L)'
;MREGEFPLTPAKSDLNILVIGAGPGGMKAAATAAERGYRVSLYEKNTYMGGIMAAAGAPRFKADVHDQVEYLKRQIAKYPVDLHLNTEITLEDVQRLHPDFVVVATGAKPVVIPVPGADKPHVST
;
A
#
# COMPACT_ATOMS: atom_id res chain seq x y z
N MET A 1 -2.57 21.89 -9.41
CA MET A 1 -1.95 21.41 -8.15
C MET A 1 -0.50 21.87 -8.19
N ARG A 2 -0.09 22.78 -7.31
CA ARG A 2 1.32 23.23 -7.19
C ARG A 2 1.96 22.47 -6.03
N GLU A 3 3.09 21.79 -6.28
CA GLU A 3 3.90 21.23 -5.19
C GLU A 3 4.30 22.38 -4.24
N GLY A 4 3.80 22.33 -2.99
CA GLY A 4 4.04 23.36 -1.98
C GLY A 4 2.78 23.85 -1.23
N GLU A 5 1.59 23.63 -1.76
CA GLU A 5 0.34 24.10 -1.10
C GLU A 5 -0.04 23.28 0.15
N PHE A 6 0.55 22.09 0.35
CA PHE A 6 0.26 21.20 1.48
C PHE A 6 1.55 20.73 2.16
N PRO A 7 2.20 21.58 2.96
CA PRO A 7 3.40 21.19 3.68
C PRO A 7 3.06 20.06 4.67
N LEU A 8 3.98 19.09 4.77
CA LEU A 8 3.87 18.04 5.79
C LEU A 8 4.13 18.66 7.16
N THR A 9 3.10 18.70 8.00
CA THR A 9 3.23 19.16 9.39
C THR A 9 3.61 18.00 10.30
N PRO A 10 4.50 18.20 11.29
CA PRO A 10 4.83 17.19 12.29
C PRO A 10 3.60 16.58 12.98
N ALA A 11 3.74 15.35 13.47
CA ALA A 11 2.75 14.69 14.30
C ALA A 11 2.50 15.52 15.57
N LYS A 12 1.23 15.69 15.92
CA LYS A 12 0.81 16.47 17.10
C LYS A 12 0.76 15.65 18.38
N SER A 13 0.86 14.32 18.26
CA SER A 13 0.79 13.36 19.35
C SER A 13 1.40 12.03 18.90
N ASP A 14 1.76 11.21 19.88
CA ASP A 14 2.39 9.91 19.68
C ASP A 14 1.33 8.82 19.41
N LEU A 15 0.65 8.95 18.27
CA LEU A 15 -0.42 8.04 17.84
C LEU A 15 0.13 6.94 16.93
N ASN A 16 -0.50 5.77 16.97
CA ASN A 16 -0.19 4.64 16.11
C ASN A 16 -1.14 4.56 14.90
N ILE A 17 -0.56 4.34 13.72
CA ILE A 17 -1.29 4.23 12.46
C ILE A 17 -1.06 2.85 11.89
N LEU A 18 -2.15 2.10 11.71
CA LEU A 18 -2.16 0.84 11.01
C LEU A 18 -2.45 1.07 9.53
N VAL A 19 -1.56 0.63 8.64
CA VAL A 19 -1.75 0.68 7.19
C VAL A 19 -1.90 -0.74 6.65
N ILE A 20 -2.99 -1.00 5.94
CA ILE A 20 -3.33 -2.32 5.40
C ILE A 20 -3.15 -2.31 3.88
N GLY A 21 -2.12 -3.01 3.39
CA GLY A 21 -1.76 -3.15 1.98
C GLY A 21 -0.53 -2.32 1.60
N ALA A 22 0.54 -2.96 1.13
CA ALA A 22 1.77 -2.33 0.65
C ALA A 22 1.75 -2.09 -0.87
N GLY A 23 0.59 -1.70 -1.41
CA GLY A 23 0.49 -1.09 -2.73
C GLY A 23 0.98 0.36 -2.75
N PRO A 24 0.88 1.08 -3.88
CA PRO A 24 1.38 2.45 -3.99
C PRO A 24 0.73 3.42 -2.97
N GLY A 25 -0.58 3.29 -2.77
CA GLY A 25 -1.32 4.11 -1.81
C GLY A 25 -0.88 3.87 -0.37
N GLY A 26 -0.78 2.60 0.03
CA GLY A 26 -0.38 2.25 1.40
C GLY A 26 1.08 2.57 1.69
N MET A 27 2.01 2.30 0.74
CA MET A 27 3.41 2.68 0.92
C MET A 27 3.60 4.19 1.03
N LYS A 28 2.88 4.99 0.21
CA LYS A 28 2.96 6.45 0.31
C LYS A 28 2.36 6.95 1.63
N ALA A 29 1.21 6.41 2.05
CA ALA A 29 0.58 6.76 3.32
C ALA A 29 1.49 6.43 4.51
N ALA A 30 2.06 5.23 4.55
CA ALA A 30 2.96 4.78 5.60
C ALA A 30 4.24 5.62 5.67
N ALA A 31 4.92 5.84 4.53
CA ALA A 31 6.12 6.67 4.49
C ALA A 31 5.83 8.10 4.95
N THR A 32 4.73 8.71 4.47
CA THR A 32 4.35 10.07 4.86
C THR A 32 3.93 10.17 6.33
N ALA A 33 3.24 9.17 6.88
CA ALA A 33 2.91 9.14 8.30
C ALA A 33 4.18 9.01 9.17
N ALA A 34 5.10 8.13 8.79
CA ALA A 34 6.34 7.93 9.52
C ALA A 34 7.27 9.15 9.41
N GLU A 35 7.33 9.81 8.25
CA GLU A 35 8.05 11.08 8.05
C GLU A 35 7.54 12.19 8.98
N ARG A 36 6.23 12.23 9.24
CA ARG A 36 5.63 13.17 10.19
C ARG A 36 5.93 12.81 11.66
N GLY A 37 6.41 11.60 11.94
CA GLY A 37 6.77 11.14 13.29
C GLY A 37 5.70 10.27 13.98
N TYR A 38 4.70 9.75 13.27
CA TYR A 38 3.77 8.76 13.83
C TYR A 38 4.42 7.37 13.94
N ARG A 39 3.95 6.54 14.86
CA ARG A 39 4.29 5.12 14.87
C ARG A 39 3.47 4.41 13.80
N VAL A 40 4.12 3.76 12.85
CA VAL A 40 3.43 3.16 11.70
C VAL A 40 3.71 1.67 11.65
N SER A 41 2.64 0.87 11.57
CA SER A 41 2.73 -0.53 11.16
C SER A 41 2.07 -0.71 9.80
N LEU A 42 2.78 -1.38 8.89
CA LEU A 42 2.35 -1.63 7.51
C LEU A 42 2.27 -3.14 7.29
N TYR A 43 1.09 -3.64 6.96
CA TYR A 43 0.84 -5.05 6.70
C TYR A 43 0.55 -5.31 5.23
N GLU A 44 1.14 -6.38 4.68
CA GLU A 44 0.92 -6.82 3.31
C GLU A 44 0.80 -8.35 3.28
N LYS A 45 -0.24 -8.83 2.59
CA LYS A 45 -0.52 -10.27 2.50
C LYS A 45 0.46 -11.03 1.61
N ASN A 46 1.06 -10.36 0.63
CA ASN A 46 2.07 -10.94 -0.23
C ASN A 46 3.45 -10.96 0.45
N THR A 47 4.34 -11.78 -0.07
CA THR A 47 5.76 -11.82 0.35
C THR A 47 6.58 -10.63 -0.19
N TYR A 48 5.93 -9.70 -0.92
CA TYR A 48 6.56 -8.55 -1.56
C TYR A 48 5.65 -7.32 -1.52
N MET A 49 6.27 -6.14 -1.56
CA MET A 49 5.58 -4.86 -1.70
C MET A 49 5.37 -4.46 -3.17
N GLY A 50 4.43 -3.55 -3.42
CA GLY A 50 4.16 -2.95 -4.72
C GLY A 50 2.71 -3.12 -5.20
N GLY A 51 1.97 -4.07 -4.61
CA GLY A 51 0.60 -4.39 -5.01
C GLY A 51 0.50 -4.63 -6.52
N ILE A 52 -0.57 -4.12 -7.14
CA ILE A 52 -0.82 -4.27 -8.59
C ILE A 52 0.33 -3.66 -9.43
N MET A 53 0.99 -2.61 -8.96
CA MET A 53 2.06 -1.95 -9.72
C MET A 53 3.30 -2.84 -9.89
N ALA A 54 3.56 -3.78 -8.97
CA ALA A 54 4.66 -4.73 -9.13
C ALA A 54 4.48 -5.59 -10.39
N ALA A 55 3.28 -6.13 -10.62
CA ALA A 55 2.96 -6.86 -11.83
C ALA A 55 2.87 -5.93 -13.05
N ALA A 56 2.28 -4.74 -12.89
CA ALA A 56 2.11 -3.80 -14.00
C ALA A 56 3.45 -3.26 -14.54
N GLY A 57 4.49 -3.20 -13.71
CA GLY A 57 5.85 -2.76 -14.08
C GLY A 57 6.75 -3.88 -14.61
N ALA A 58 6.31 -5.14 -14.62
CA ALA A 58 7.12 -6.26 -15.11
C ALA A 58 7.52 -6.16 -16.60
N PRO A 59 6.69 -5.64 -17.53
CA PRO A 59 7.09 -5.49 -18.92
C PRO A 59 8.23 -4.48 -19.09
N ARG A 60 9.27 -4.83 -19.87
CA ARG A 60 10.48 -4.01 -20.07
C ARG A 60 10.21 -2.57 -20.50
N PHE A 61 9.16 -2.33 -21.28
CA PHE A 61 8.79 -1.00 -21.75
C PHE A 61 8.02 -0.15 -20.71
N LYS A 62 7.74 -0.70 -19.52
CA LYS A 62 7.10 -0.01 -18.39
C LYS A 62 8.08 0.24 -17.24
N ALA A 63 9.35 0.53 -17.57
CA ALA A 63 10.41 0.78 -16.59
C ALA A 63 10.00 1.86 -15.56
N ASP A 64 9.32 2.92 -15.99
CA ASP A 64 8.86 3.99 -15.08
C ASP A 64 7.90 3.48 -13.98
N VAL A 65 7.07 2.47 -14.29
CA VAL A 65 6.16 1.85 -13.31
C VAL A 65 6.93 1.02 -12.30
N HIS A 66 7.92 0.26 -12.78
CA HIS A 66 8.84 -0.48 -11.93
C HIS A 66 9.62 0.46 -11.00
N ASP A 67 10.20 1.53 -11.57
CA ASP A 67 11.02 2.49 -10.83
C ASP A 67 10.20 3.25 -9.77
N GLN A 68 8.92 3.48 -10.02
CA GLN A 68 8.01 4.02 -9.02
C GLN A 68 7.82 3.07 -7.83
N VAL A 69 7.70 1.76 -8.07
CA VAL A 69 7.61 0.76 -6.99
C VAL A 69 8.91 0.75 -6.18
N GLU A 70 10.07 0.74 -6.85
CA GLU A 70 11.38 0.77 -6.19
C GLU A 70 11.62 2.08 -5.42
N TYR A 71 11.13 3.21 -5.93
CA TYR A 71 11.13 4.47 -5.20
C TYR A 71 10.33 4.39 -3.89
N LEU A 72 9.13 3.79 -3.93
CA LEU A 72 8.27 3.67 -2.75
C LEU A 72 8.86 2.69 -1.72
N LYS A 73 9.43 1.56 -2.15
CA LYS A 73 10.19 0.66 -1.26
C LYS A 73 11.32 1.39 -0.55
N ARG A 74 12.08 2.21 -1.29
CA ARG A 74 13.13 3.06 -0.70
C ARG A 74 12.57 4.09 0.27
N GLN A 75 11.39 4.67 0.02
CA GLN A 75 10.78 5.59 0.99
C GLN A 75 10.40 4.88 2.29
N ILE A 76 9.83 3.66 2.21
CA ILE A 76 9.53 2.87 3.41
C ILE A 76 10.81 2.58 4.21
N ALA A 77 11.90 2.20 3.54
CA ALA A 77 13.17 1.91 4.19
C ALA A 77 13.86 3.13 4.85
N LYS A 78 13.46 4.37 4.52
CA LYS A 78 14.04 5.59 5.12
C LYS A 78 13.50 5.87 6.52
N TYR A 79 12.33 5.36 6.86
CA TYR A 79 11.62 5.69 8.09
C TYR A 79 11.40 4.43 8.94
N PRO A 80 11.19 4.54 10.26
CA PRO A 80 10.96 3.40 11.14
C PRO A 80 9.53 2.87 11.00
N VAL A 81 9.18 2.37 9.80
CA VAL A 81 7.91 1.68 9.54
C VAL A 81 8.07 0.22 9.95
N ASP A 82 7.20 -0.26 10.83
CA ASP A 82 7.12 -1.66 11.22
C ASP A 82 6.41 -2.46 10.11
N LEU A 83 7.20 -3.05 9.21
CA LEU A 83 6.71 -3.72 8.00
C LEU A 83 6.52 -5.23 8.23
N HIS A 84 5.29 -5.70 8.00
CA HIS A 84 4.91 -7.11 8.10
C HIS A 84 4.45 -7.62 6.73
N LEU A 85 5.31 -8.40 6.06
CA LEU A 85 4.95 -9.09 4.82
C LEU A 85 4.32 -10.45 5.12
N ASN A 86 3.71 -11.07 4.11
CA ASN A 86 3.05 -12.37 4.23
C ASN A 86 2.01 -12.41 5.37
N THR A 87 1.34 -11.29 5.63
CA THR A 87 0.40 -11.13 6.73
C THR A 87 -0.86 -10.45 6.25
N GLU A 88 -1.96 -11.19 6.20
CA GLU A 88 -3.29 -10.64 5.92
C GLU A 88 -3.91 -10.15 7.23
N ILE A 89 -4.51 -8.95 7.20
CA ILE A 89 -5.16 -8.33 8.36
C ILE A 89 -6.67 -8.52 8.24
N THR A 90 -7.29 -9.11 9.26
CA THR A 90 -8.75 -9.18 9.41
C THR A 90 -9.29 -8.07 10.31
N LEU A 91 -10.62 -7.99 10.44
CA LEU A 91 -11.24 -7.03 11.34
C LEU A 91 -10.90 -7.33 12.81
N GLU A 92 -10.82 -8.60 13.19
CA GLU A 92 -10.43 -9.05 14.53
C GLU A 92 -8.98 -8.65 14.85
N ASP A 93 -8.08 -8.71 13.85
CA ASP A 93 -6.70 -8.25 14.02
C ASP A 93 -6.64 -6.74 14.25
N VAL A 94 -7.43 -5.94 13.52
CA VAL A 94 -7.54 -4.48 13.74
C VAL A 94 -8.00 -4.19 15.17
N GLN A 95 -9.00 -4.92 15.65
CA GLN A 95 -9.47 -4.78 17.03
C GLN A 95 -8.35 -5.14 18.02
N ARG A 96 -7.63 -6.24 17.81
CA ARG A 96 -6.54 -6.67 18.70
C ARG A 96 -5.35 -5.71 18.71
N LEU A 97 -5.00 -5.13 17.55
CA LEU A 97 -3.88 -4.21 17.41
C LEU A 97 -4.18 -2.83 18.01
N HIS A 98 -5.46 -2.49 18.21
CA HIS A 98 -5.92 -1.23 18.79
C HIS A 98 -5.18 0.02 18.25
N PRO A 99 -5.17 0.26 16.92
CA PRO A 99 -4.59 1.48 16.37
C PRO A 99 -5.48 2.69 16.59
N ASP A 100 -4.88 3.88 16.71
CA ASP A 100 -5.60 5.16 16.77
C ASP A 100 -6.23 5.49 15.41
N PHE A 101 -5.55 5.13 14.32
CA PHE A 101 -6.05 5.30 12.96
C PHE A 101 -5.75 4.09 12.08
N VAL A 102 -6.66 3.80 11.16
CA VAL A 102 -6.52 2.74 10.15
C VAL A 102 -6.59 3.33 8.76
N VAL A 103 -5.61 3.00 7.92
CA VAL A 103 -5.60 3.30 6.49
C VAL A 103 -5.82 2.00 5.73
N VAL A 104 -6.97 1.89 5.07
CA VAL A 104 -7.31 0.74 4.22
C VAL A 104 -6.82 1.00 2.80
N ALA A 105 -5.76 0.31 2.39
CA ALA A 105 -5.11 0.45 1.08
C ALA A 105 -4.99 -0.92 0.36
N THR A 106 -6.03 -1.75 0.47
CA THR A 106 -6.06 -3.15 0.02
C THR A 106 -6.14 -3.35 -1.50
N GLY A 107 -6.13 -2.26 -2.27
CA GLY A 107 -6.15 -2.28 -3.73
C GLY A 107 -7.56 -2.55 -4.29
N ALA A 108 -7.60 -3.10 -5.51
CA ALA A 108 -8.83 -3.39 -6.22
C ALA A 108 -8.74 -4.80 -6.84
N LYS A 109 -9.90 -5.33 -7.22
CA LYS A 109 -10.01 -6.56 -8.03
C LYS A 109 -10.47 -6.20 -9.44
N PRO A 110 -10.01 -6.91 -10.48
CA PRO A 110 -10.56 -6.76 -11.82
C PRO A 110 -12.08 -6.93 -11.82
N VAL A 111 -12.77 -6.12 -12.63
CA VAL A 111 -14.21 -6.26 -12.84
C VAL A 111 -14.43 -7.29 -13.92
N VAL A 112 -15.19 -8.35 -13.62
CA VAL A 112 -15.64 -9.32 -14.62
C VAL A 112 -16.91 -8.77 -15.27
N ILE A 113 -16.85 -8.49 -16.57
CA ILE A 113 -18.01 -7.99 -17.31
C ILE A 113 -18.95 -9.17 -17.64
N PRO A 114 -20.24 -9.12 -17.27
CA PRO A 114 -21.17 -10.24 -17.43
C PRO A 114 -21.68 -10.35 -18.89
N VAL A 115 -20.79 -10.71 -19.81
CA VAL A 115 -21.11 -10.99 -21.21
C VAL A 115 -21.20 -12.50 -21.47
N PRO A 116 -22.03 -12.96 -22.43
CA PRO A 116 -22.09 -14.38 -22.79
C PRO A 116 -20.70 -14.96 -23.12
N GLY A 117 -20.32 -16.02 -22.41
CA GLY A 117 -19.02 -16.70 -22.56
C GLY A 117 -17.87 -16.12 -21.75
N ALA A 118 -18.11 -15.19 -20.82
CA ALA A 118 -17.09 -14.66 -19.89
C ALA A 118 -16.51 -15.73 -18.93
N ASP A 119 -17.19 -16.87 -18.78
CA ASP A 119 -16.84 -18.00 -17.93
C ASP A 119 -16.04 -19.10 -18.65
N LYS A 120 -15.75 -18.94 -19.95
CA LYS A 120 -15.02 -19.94 -20.72
C LYS A 120 -13.57 -20.10 -20.24
N PRO A 121 -13.00 -21.32 -20.33
CA PRO A 121 -11.68 -21.62 -19.76
C PRO A 121 -10.48 -20.88 -20.40
N HIS A 122 -10.67 -20.27 -21.58
CA HIS A 122 -9.65 -19.47 -22.25
C HIS A 122 -9.79 -17.96 -21.99
N VAL A 123 -10.72 -17.55 -21.13
CA VAL A 123 -10.89 -16.17 -20.69
C VAL A 123 -10.06 -15.96 -19.43
N SER A 124 -9.27 -14.89 -19.39
CA SER A 124 -8.45 -14.51 -18.24
C SER A 124 -8.71 -13.04 -17.88
N THR A 125 -8.71 -12.77 -16.57
CA THR A 125 -8.99 -11.46 -15.96
C THR A 125 -7.91 -11.08 -14.97
#